data_AF-T0N9Q3-F1
#
_entry.id   AF-T0N9Q3-F1
#
_cell.length_a   1.000
_cell.length_b   1.000
_cell.length_c   1.000
_cell.angle_alpha   90.00
_cell.angle_beta   90.00
_cell.angle_gamma   90.00
#
_symmetry.space_group_name_H-M   'P 1'
#
loop_
_entity.id
_entity.type
_entity.pdbx_description
1 polymer ?
#
loop_
_entity_poly.entity_id
_entity_poly.type
_entity_poly.pdbx_seq_one_letter_code
_entity_poly.pdbx_strand_id
1 'polypeptide(L)'
;MSLNLYIDEVREFMDKAGFSPEVEGEIFKMLEEEFSLLKSSYGNEEKMQHQIYDMLFLLFEIAAKHNMDLDSEWIKGKEKKKKYLIK
;
A
#
# COMPACT_ATOMS: atom_id res chain seq x y z
N MET A 1 -0.57 -13.60 7.84
CA MET A 1 -0.62 -13.43 6.38
C MET A 1 0.61 -12.66 5.97
N SER A 2 1.18 -13.02 4.82
CA SER A 2 2.36 -12.38 4.23
C SER A 2 1.92 -11.14 3.44
N LEU A 3 2.74 -10.10 3.38
CA LEU A 3 2.48 -8.93 2.54
C LEU A 3 2.46 -9.31 1.06
N ASN A 4 3.27 -10.29 0.67
CA ASN A 4 3.33 -10.77 -0.70
C ASN A 4 2.03 -11.48 -1.12
N LEU A 5 1.26 -12.08 -0.19
CA LEU A 5 -0.07 -12.61 -0.51
C LEU A 5 -1.01 -11.50 -1.02
N TYR A 6 -0.99 -10.33 -0.39
CA TYR A 6 -1.81 -9.19 -0.84
C TYR A 6 -1.31 -8.62 -2.16
N ILE A 7 0.00 -8.64 -2.40
CA ILE A 7 0.58 -8.27 -3.70
C ILE A 7 0.08 -9.22 -4.80
N ASP A 8 0.05 -10.53 -4.53
CA ASP A 8 -0.42 -11.52 -5.49
C ASP A 8 -1.93 -11.37 -5.77
N GLU A 9 -2.75 -11.11 -4.74
CA GLU A 9 -4.19 -10.81 -4.90
C GLU A 9 -4.42 -9.56 -5.76
N VAL A 10 -3.65 -8.50 -5.53
CA VAL A 10 -3.75 -7.26 -6.32
C VAL A 10 -3.24 -7.48 -7.74
N ARG A 11 -2.18 -8.27 -7.94
CA ARG A 11 -1.70 -8.64 -9.29
C ARG A 11 -2.79 -9.35 -10.08
N GLU A 12 -3.45 -10.34 -9.48
CA GLU A 12 -4.57 -11.03 -10.13
C GLU A 12 -5.73 -10.09 -10.48
N PHE A 13 -6.02 -9.11 -9.62
CA PHE A 13 -7.03 -8.10 -9.87
C PHE A 13 -6.64 -7.21 -11.07
N MET A 14 -5.42 -6.70 -11.09
CA MET A 14 -4.90 -5.85 -12.16
C MET A 14 -4.90 -6.58 -13.51
N ASP A 15 -4.52 -7.85 -13.54
CA ASP A 15 -4.54 -8.70 -14.73
C ASP A 15 -5.97 -8.87 -15.28
N LYS A 16 -6.96 -9.05 -14.39
CA LYS A 16 -8.39 -9.15 -14.75
C LYS A 16 -8.97 -7.80 -15.21
N ALA A 17 -8.51 -6.69 -14.63
CA ALA A 17 -8.99 -5.35 -14.93
C ALA A 17 -8.39 -4.74 -16.21
N GLY A 18 -7.31 -5.33 -16.75
CA GLY A 18 -6.67 -4.87 -17.98
C GLY A 18 -5.86 -3.58 -17.81
N PHE A 19 -5.15 -3.44 -16.69
CA PHE A 19 -4.38 -2.23 -16.36
C PHE A 19 -3.33 -1.87 -17.43
N SER A 20 -3.29 -0.60 -17.85
CA SER A 20 -2.27 -0.08 -18.76
C SER A 20 -1.06 0.50 -18.00
N PRO A 21 0.13 0.56 -18.62
CA PRO A 21 1.31 1.18 -18.01
C PRO A 21 1.13 2.66 -17.62
N GLU A 22 0.22 3.37 -18.27
CA GLU A 22 -0.06 4.81 -18.05
C GLU A 22 -0.63 5.08 -16.66
N VAL A 23 -1.28 4.09 -16.04
CA VAL A 23 -1.91 4.19 -14.73
C VAL A 23 -0.89 4.42 -13.60
N GLU A 24 0.38 4.05 -13.78
CA GLU A 24 1.41 4.22 -12.74
C GLU A 24 1.70 5.69 -12.41
N GLY A 25 1.68 6.56 -13.42
CA GLY A 25 1.82 8.01 -13.20
C GLY A 25 0.62 8.60 -12.47
N GLU A 26 -0.52 7.91 -12.49
CA GLU A 26 -1.74 8.32 -11.80
C GLU A 26 -1.81 7.76 -10.38
N ILE A 27 -1.28 6.57 -10.10
CA ILE A 27 -1.29 5.98 -8.75
C ILE A 27 -0.66 6.93 -7.71
N PHE A 28 0.45 7.60 -8.03
CA PHE A 28 1.05 8.57 -7.10
C PHE A 28 0.15 9.80 -6.84
N LYS A 29 -0.61 10.25 -7.84
CA LYS A 29 -1.59 11.33 -7.65
C LYS A 29 -2.76 10.85 -6.79
N MET A 30 -3.27 9.65 -7.05
CA MET A 30 -4.30 9.02 -6.23
C MET A 30 -3.83 8.88 -4.76
N LEU A 31 -2.57 8.48 -4.54
CA LEU A 31 -1.99 8.43 -3.19
C LEU A 31 -1.95 9.81 -2.50
N GLU A 32 -1.68 10.90 -3.23
CA GLU A 32 -1.74 12.26 -2.68
C GLU A 32 -3.17 12.68 -2.31
N GLU A 33 -4.14 12.30 -3.12
CA GLU A 33 -5.58 12.53 -2.88
C GLU A 33 -6.06 11.74 -1.65
N GLU A 34 -5.81 10.43 -1.61
CA GLU A 34 -6.18 9.56 -0.47
C GLU A 34 -5.47 10.01 0.82
N PHE A 35 -4.22 10.46 0.76
CA PHE A 35 -3.54 11.01 1.93
C PHE A 35 -4.19 12.32 2.42
N SER A 36 -4.68 13.14 1.50
CA SER A 36 -5.39 14.38 1.84
C SER A 36 -6.73 14.08 2.52
N LEU A 37 -7.45 13.08 2.02
CA LEU A 37 -8.68 12.59 2.61
C LEU A 37 -8.44 11.91 3.97
N LEU A 38 -7.37 11.13 4.12
CA LEU A 38 -6.95 10.56 5.41
C LEU A 38 -6.72 11.66 6.45
N LYS A 39 -6.02 12.75 6.09
CA LYS A 39 -5.84 13.90 7.00
C LYS A 39 -7.18 14.54 7.40
N SER A 40 -8.11 14.65 6.45
CA SER A 40 -9.43 15.24 6.70
C SER A 40 -10.36 14.34 7.55
N SER A 41 -10.10 13.03 7.58
CA SER A 41 -10.88 12.05 8.34
C SER A 41 -10.40 11.86 9.79
N TYR A 42 -9.36 12.58 10.22
CA TYR A 42 -8.82 12.48 11.58
C TYR A 42 -9.92 12.66 12.64
N GLY A 43 -10.05 11.66 13.53
CA GLY A 43 -11.11 11.61 14.55
C GLY A 43 -12.38 10.89 14.11
N ASN A 44 -12.43 10.36 12.88
CA ASN A 44 -13.47 9.45 12.40
C ASN A 44 -12.82 8.11 11.99
N GLU A 45 -12.87 7.13 12.90
CA GLU A 45 -12.19 5.83 12.74
C GLU A 45 -12.66 5.04 11.51
N GLU A 46 -13.96 5.06 11.20
CA GLU A 46 -14.53 4.38 10.04
C GLU A 46 -13.94 4.95 8.74
N LYS A 47 -13.96 6.28 8.60
CA LYS A 47 -13.37 6.94 7.43
C LYS A 47 -11.87 6.73 7.36
N MET A 48 -11.17 6.83 8.48
CA MET A 48 -9.72 6.59 8.51
C MET A 48 -9.38 5.16 8.08
N GLN A 49 -10.15 4.16 8.51
CA GLN A 49 -9.95 2.77 8.12
C GLN A 49 -10.10 2.58 6.61
N HIS A 50 -11.15 3.16 6.01
CA HIS A 50 -11.34 3.10 4.55
C HIS A 50 -10.16 3.72 3.81
N GLN A 51 -9.72 4.89 4.25
CA GLN A 51 -8.65 5.64 3.60
C GLN A 51 -7.29 4.95 3.74
N ILE A 52 -7.02 4.29 4.88
CA ILE A 52 -5.84 3.44 5.04
C ILE A 52 -5.91 2.24 4.08
N TYR A 53 -7.08 1.62 3.93
CA TYR A 53 -7.27 0.51 3.00
C TYR A 53 -7.03 0.95 1.55
N ASP A 54 -7.60 2.08 1.13
CA ASP A 54 -7.45 2.61 -0.24
C ASP A 54 -5.97 2.90 -0.54
N MET A 55 -5.25 3.54 0.40
CA MET A 55 -3.81 3.76 0.27
C MET A 55 -3.01 2.45 0.23
N LEU A 56 -3.36 1.44 1.03
CA LEU A 56 -2.69 0.13 1.01
C LEU A 56 -2.87 -0.55 -0.34
N PHE A 57 -4.07 -0.49 -0.92
CA PHE A 57 -4.36 -1.08 -2.22
C PHE A 57 -3.47 -0.46 -3.31
N LEU A 58 -3.41 0.89 -3.38
CA LEU A 58 -2.54 1.62 -4.31
C LEU A 58 -1.05 1.28 -4.13
N LEU A 59 -0.59 1.12 -2.89
CA LEU A 59 0.80 0.70 -2.62
C LEU A 59 1.07 -0.75 -3.08
N PHE A 60 0.09 -1.64 -2.95
CA PHE A 60 0.21 -3.01 -3.45
C PHE A 60 0.17 -3.07 -4.97
N GLU A 61 -0.56 -2.19 -5.66
CA GLU A 61 -0.52 -2.09 -7.13
C GLU A 61 0.90 -1.76 -7.62
N ILE A 62 1.56 -0.80 -6.96
CA ILE A 62 2.96 -0.46 -7.24
C ILE A 62 3.85 -1.70 -7.00
N ALA A 63 3.71 -2.34 -5.83
CA ALA A 63 4.52 -3.48 -5.47
C ALA A 63 4.34 -4.67 -6.43
N ALA A 64 3.11 -4.93 -6.86
CA ALA A 64 2.75 -5.99 -7.81
C ALA A 64 3.38 -5.76 -9.18
N LYS A 65 3.27 -4.53 -9.69
CA LYS A 65 3.83 -4.13 -10.99
C LYS A 65 5.35 -4.26 -11.04
N HIS A 66 6.03 -3.93 -9.95
CA HIS A 66 7.49 -3.96 -9.85
C HIS A 66 8.04 -5.29 -9.31
N ASN A 67 7.19 -6.31 -9.12
CA ASN A 67 7.57 -7.60 -8.52
C ASN A 67 8.36 -7.45 -7.21
N MET A 68 7.93 -6.52 -6.36
CA MET A 68 8.59 -6.25 -5.09
C MET A 68 8.33 -7.37 -4.08
N ASP A 69 9.32 -7.61 -3.21
CA ASP A 69 9.20 -8.51 -2.06
C ASP A 69 9.06 -7.69 -0.78
N LEU A 70 7.81 -7.40 -0.39
CA LEU A 70 7.51 -6.62 0.80
C LEU A 70 7.70 -7.42 2.08
N ASP A 71 7.62 -8.75 2.06
CA ASP A 71 7.95 -9.56 3.23
C ASP A 71 9.42 -9.43 3.63
N SER A 72 10.32 -9.53 2.65
CA SER A 72 11.76 -9.35 2.90
C SER A 72 12.06 -7.95 3.43
N GLU A 73 11.45 -6.91 2.85
CA GLU A 73 11.60 -5.54 3.35
C GLU A 73 10.98 -5.34 4.73
N TRP A 74 9.86 -6.00 5.04
CA TRP A 74 9.25 -5.97 6.36
C TRP A 74 10.15 -6.59 7.43
N ILE A 75 10.78 -7.73 7.14
CA ILE A 75 11.74 -8.37 8.04
C ILE A 75 12.93 -7.44 8.31
N LYS A 76 13.54 -6.89 7.26
CA LYS A 76 14.64 -5.92 7.39
C LYS A 76 14.22 -4.69 8.19
N GLY A 77 13.02 -4.17 7.91
CA GLY A 77 12.45 -3.01 8.59
C GLY A 77 12.19 -3.26 10.07
N LYS A 78 11.65 -4.43 10.42
CA LYS A 78 11.42 -4.85 11.80
C LYS A 78 12.72 -4.86 12.60
N GLU A 79 13.78 -5.43 12.05
CA GLU A 79 15.11 -5.44 12.70
C GLU A 79 15.65 -4.02 12.90
N LYS A 80 15.55 -3.14 11.89
CA LYS A 80 15.95 -1.74 12.01
C LYS A 80 15.12 -0.97 13.04
N LYS A 81 13.84 -1.31 13.22
CA LYS A 81 12.92 -0.65 14.16
C LYS A 81 13.11 -1.10 15.61
N LYS A 82 13.80 -2.24 15.87
CA LYS A 82 14.15 -2.66 17.24
C LYS A 82 14.91 -1.58 18.02
N LYS A 83 15.65 -0.70 17.33
CA LYS A 83 16.31 0.47 17.94
C LYS A 83 15.36 1.41 18.69
N TYR A 84 14.07 1.42 18.35
CA TYR A 84 13.05 2.24 19.03
C TYR A 84 12.44 1.55 20.26
N LEU A 85 12.65 0.24 20.44
CA LEU A 85 12.15 -0.53 21.58
C LEU A 85 13.09 -0.49 22.79
N ILE A 86 14.31 0.06 22.64
CA ILE A 86 15.29 0.25 23.72
C ILE A 86 15.11 1.65 24.35
N LYS A 87 13.86 2.10 24.51
CA LYS A 87 13.54 3.35 25.22
C LYS A 87 12.88 3.03 26.56
#